data_AF-A0A9E1IJC5-F1
#
_entry.id   AF-A0A9E1IJC5-F1
#
_cell.length_a   1.000
_cell.length_b   1.000
_cell.length_c   1.000
_cell.angle_alpha   90.00
_cell.angle_beta   90.00
_cell.angle_gamma   90.00
#
_symmetry.space_group_name_H-M   'P 1'
#
loop_
_entity.id
_entity.type
_entity.pdbx_description
1 polymer ?
#
loop_
_entity_poly.entity_id
_entity_poly.type
_entity_poly.pdbx_seq_one_letter_code
_entity_poly.pdbx_strand_id
1 'polypeptide(L)'
;MPELDPVCFILASGRSGTTLLRVMLAGHPKLFSPPEMLLGFFTEMQARKNFLEQAFWTKGGLRRALMDLKGLSVSEAKAEVEELTPRTVHDVYAYLQSLTDGRTLVDKCIHFAYLPDVLDTVPERFPNARYIWLVRHPGSVIRSYQNMPMAEVMLAAAPGVKNSEDAWLVANRNIAAFLAKQPNNCWMRVRYEDLVTDPQGSLEEVLSLLDLPFDEAVLNPYDGDRMREGPKGARAIGDPNMAGRGKIQPELATAWLKGFDPRSVCGETRLLAKEMGYNLDELELPPMALVSNEMQALFDEVKRLEAEIKIPMDLDALEGRRFLLRMLAESVDTFVEYVDVDNPQFRHAEGPHRKMFGDCPDANYLQAPIKLGDGRVYRLSGRIPAKTTYVGITLYGRGGRIGDRLTDSELSLDEKGRFELLISAEHLPGQHLMAKGDERSVMVRQYFADRSREEAVEVDIYLLGTRPAPAPLDPRDFAKGVERSRRMVKAIFERTLGAYKLASMGALNNFLEIPADQLFPT
;
A
#
# COMPACT_ATOMS: atom_id res chain seq x y z
N MET A 1 -17.53 50.69 -5.54
CA MET A 1 -16.56 49.82 -6.26
C MET A 1 -17.04 49.72 -7.69
N PRO A 2 -16.16 49.64 -8.71
CA PRO A 2 -16.60 49.38 -10.08
C PRO A 2 -17.44 48.10 -10.13
N GLU A 3 -18.41 48.00 -11.04
CA GLU A 3 -19.11 46.72 -11.23
C GLU A 3 -18.18 45.75 -11.96
N LEU A 4 -18.07 44.52 -11.47
CA LEU A 4 -17.24 43.49 -12.09
C LEU A 4 -18.09 42.59 -12.99
N ASP A 5 -17.52 42.23 -14.14
CA ASP A 5 -18.06 41.13 -14.94
C ASP A 5 -18.01 39.81 -14.14
N PRO A 6 -18.80 38.78 -14.50
CA PRO A 6 -18.74 37.49 -13.85
C PRO A 6 -17.31 36.93 -13.79
N VAL A 7 -16.90 36.44 -12.62
CA VAL A 7 -15.63 35.71 -12.42
C VAL A 7 -15.95 34.26 -12.11
N CYS A 8 -15.25 33.32 -12.75
CA CYS A 8 -15.33 31.91 -12.42
C CYS A 8 -14.21 31.53 -11.45
N PHE A 9 -14.55 30.95 -10.30
CA PHE A 9 -13.59 30.46 -9.32
C PHE A 9 -13.51 28.93 -9.37
N ILE A 10 -12.28 28.39 -9.47
CA ILE A 10 -12.03 26.95 -9.30
C ILE A 10 -11.61 26.70 -7.85
N LEU A 11 -12.48 26.03 -7.10
CA LEU A 11 -12.30 25.67 -5.70
C LEU A 11 -11.96 24.18 -5.58
N ALA A 12 -10.89 23.85 -4.86
CA ALA A 12 -10.54 22.46 -4.59
C ALA A 12 -9.51 22.36 -3.47
N SER A 13 -9.38 21.15 -2.91
CA SER A 13 -8.12 20.74 -2.27
C SER A 13 -6.96 20.78 -3.29
N GLY A 14 -5.74 21.02 -2.80
CA GLY A 14 -4.56 20.84 -3.63
C GLY A 14 -4.45 19.39 -4.14
N ARG A 15 -3.73 19.20 -5.27
CA ARG A 15 -3.53 17.90 -5.92
C ARG A 15 -4.79 17.23 -6.49
N SER A 16 -5.91 17.95 -6.58
CA SER A 16 -7.15 17.50 -7.22
C SER A 16 -7.22 17.71 -8.74
N GLY A 17 -6.12 18.10 -9.39
CA GLY A 17 -6.11 18.34 -10.84
C GLY A 17 -6.52 19.75 -11.28
N THR A 18 -6.58 20.71 -10.36
CA THR A 18 -6.96 22.11 -10.65
C THR A 18 -6.11 22.79 -11.73
N THR A 19 -4.83 22.42 -11.83
CA THR A 19 -3.95 22.95 -12.88
C THR A 19 -4.31 22.39 -14.26
N LEU A 20 -4.76 21.14 -14.34
CA LEU A 20 -5.24 20.57 -15.61
C LEU A 20 -6.51 21.30 -16.06
N LEU A 21 -7.51 21.41 -15.16
CA LEU A 21 -8.78 22.04 -15.48
C LEU A 21 -8.61 23.50 -15.94
N ARG A 22 -7.83 24.31 -15.22
CA ARG A 22 -7.61 25.71 -15.63
C ARG A 22 -6.94 25.82 -17.01
N VAL A 23 -6.04 24.89 -17.35
CA VAL A 23 -5.37 24.89 -18.66
C VAL A 23 -6.28 24.38 -19.78
N MET A 24 -7.20 23.45 -19.49
CA MET A 24 -8.28 23.08 -20.40
C MET A 24 -9.13 24.32 -20.71
N LEU A 25 -9.60 25.02 -19.67
CA LEU A 25 -10.41 26.24 -19.82
C LEU A 25 -9.66 27.39 -20.50
N ALA A 26 -8.33 27.49 -20.33
CA ALA A 26 -7.51 28.46 -21.06
C ALA A 26 -7.52 28.26 -22.59
N GLY A 27 -7.99 27.11 -23.09
CA GLY A 27 -8.19 26.88 -24.52
C GLY A 27 -9.41 27.57 -25.10
N HIS A 28 -10.42 27.89 -24.29
CA HIS A 28 -11.67 28.44 -24.81
C HIS A 28 -11.50 29.92 -25.20
N PRO A 29 -11.93 30.35 -26.40
CA PRO A 29 -11.73 31.73 -26.88
C PRO A 29 -12.49 32.83 -26.11
N LYS A 30 -13.36 32.44 -25.16
CA LYS A 30 -14.19 33.32 -24.33
C LYS A 30 -13.77 33.31 -22.87
N LEU A 31 -12.72 32.55 -22.53
CA LEU A 31 -12.18 32.46 -21.19
C LEU A 31 -10.76 33.00 -21.14
N PHE A 32 -10.41 33.64 -20.03
CA PHE A 32 -9.04 33.95 -19.68
C PHE A 32 -8.71 33.23 -18.37
N SER A 33 -7.96 32.13 -18.46
CA SER A 33 -7.65 31.24 -17.32
C SER A 33 -6.15 31.22 -17.00
N PRO A 34 -5.63 32.26 -16.32
CA PRO A 34 -4.22 32.36 -15.98
C PRO A 34 -3.80 31.35 -14.89
N PRO A 35 -2.49 31.20 -14.65
CA PRO A 35 -1.97 30.54 -13.46
C PRO A 35 -2.43 31.26 -12.19
N GLU A 36 -2.30 30.59 -11.04
CA GLU A 36 -2.76 31.08 -9.74
C GLU A 36 -2.20 32.48 -9.41
N MET A 37 -3.06 33.49 -9.50
CA MET A 37 -2.69 34.89 -9.36
C MET A 37 -2.56 35.31 -7.90
N LEU A 38 -3.17 34.53 -7.00
CA LEU A 38 -3.19 34.81 -5.57
C LEU A 38 -3.80 36.19 -5.27
N LEU A 39 -4.99 36.47 -5.82
CA LEU A 39 -5.68 37.74 -5.65
C LEU A 39 -6.84 37.66 -4.67
N GLY A 40 -7.86 36.86 -5.00
CA GLY A 40 -9.18 37.03 -4.39
C GLY A 40 -9.27 36.75 -2.88
N PHE A 41 -8.21 36.23 -2.27
CA PHE A 41 -8.13 36.05 -0.82
C PHE A 41 -7.71 37.29 -0.03
N PHE A 42 -7.27 38.36 -0.70
CA PHE A 42 -6.99 39.63 -0.04
C PHE A 42 -8.01 40.69 -0.41
N THR A 43 -8.14 41.68 0.46
CA THR A 43 -8.84 42.94 0.16
C THR A 43 -7.92 43.95 -0.49
N GLU A 44 -6.66 44.05 -0.03
CA GLU A 44 -5.68 45.04 -0.47
C GLU A 44 -4.46 44.40 -1.13
N MET A 45 -3.95 45.01 -2.21
CA MET A 45 -2.73 44.52 -2.87
C MET A 45 -1.47 44.67 -2.00
N GLN A 46 -1.47 45.60 -1.05
CA GLN A 46 -0.39 45.71 -0.06
C GLN A 46 -0.34 44.49 0.86
N ALA A 47 -1.49 43.98 1.34
CA ALA A 47 -1.54 42.77 2.15
C ALA A 47 -1.05 41.56 1.34
N ARG A 48 -1.42 41.51 0.05
CA ARG A 48 -0.89 40.53 -0.90
C ARG A 48 0.63 40.58 -1.02
N LYS A 49 1.19 41.77 -1.20
CA LYS A 49 2.64 41.96 -1.31
C LYS A 49 3.36 41.41 -0.08
N ASN A 50 2.89 41.77 1.12
CA ASN A 50 3.48 41.33 2.39
C ASN A 50 3.46 39.80 2.54
N PHE A 51 2.35 39.14 2.23
CA PHE A 51 2.27 37.68 2.25
C PHE A 51 3.26 37.02 1.29
N LEU A 52 3.37 37.56 0.07
CA LEU A 52 4.27 37.03 -0.95
C LEU A 52 5.75 37.26 -0.62
N GLU A 53 6.11 38.10 0.35
CA GLU A 53 7.50 38.17 0.84
C GLU A 53 7.92 36.88 1.54
N GLN A 54 6.98 36.22 2.23
CA GLN A 54 7.20 34.93 2.89
C GLN A 54 6.99 33.76 1.92
N ALA A 55 5.98 33.85 1.07
CA ALA A 55 5.67 32.85 0.04
C ALA A 55 6.28 33.23 -1.33
N PHE A 56 7.57 33.55 -1.41
CA PHE A 56 8.15 34.17 -2.61
C PHE A 56 8.09 33.30 -3.88
N TRP A 57 8.03 31.97 -3.71
CA TRP A 57 7.83 31.06 -4.83
C TRP A 57 6.48 31.28 -5.51
N THR A 58 5.51 31.94 -4.84
CA THR A 58 4.15 32.16 -5.32
C THR A 58 3.88 33.41 -6.19
N LYS A 59 4.90 34.24 -6.41
CA LYS A 59 4.77 35.56 -7.06
C LYS A 59 4.42 35.56 -8.56
N GLY A 60 4.50 34.41 -9.22
CA GLY A 60 4.59 34.36 -10.69
C GLY A 60 3.26 34.48 -11.45
N GLY A 61 2.14 34.06 -10.88
CA GLY A 61 0.88 33.94 -11.64
C GLY A 61 0.33 35.25 -12.19
N LEU A 62 0.19 36.28 -11.34
CA LEU A 62 -0.28 37.60 -11.79
C LEU A 62 0.67 38.23 -12.81
N ARG A 63 1.98 38.04 -12.64
CA ARG A 63 2.98 38.51 -13.60
C ARG A 63 2.80 37.81 -14.95
N ARG A 64 2.62 36.49 -14.95
CA ARG A 64 2.39 35.72 -16.18
C ARG A 64 1.10 36.14 -16.89
N ALA A 65 0.04 36.46 -16.13
CA ALA A 65 -1.21 36.98 -16.68
C ALA A 65 -1.01 38.34 -17.37
N LEU A 66 -0.33 39.29 -16.72
CA LEU A 66 -0.05 40.61 -17.28
C LEU A 66 0.88 40.56 -18.50
N MET A 67 1.86 39.66 -18.50
CA MET A 67 2.69 39.40 -19.68
C MET A 67 1.86 38.94 -20.87
N ASP A 68 0.86 38.07 -20.63
CA ASP A 68 -0.04 37.57 -21.66
C ASP A 68 -0.95 38.68 -22.22
N LEU A 69 -1.59 39.43 -21.33
CA LEU A 69 -2.57 40.45 -21.68
C LEU A 69 -1.96 41.68 -22.35
N LYS A 70 -0.74 42.06 -21.97
CA LYS A 70 -0.11 43.32 -22.41
C LYS A 70 1.18 43.12 -23.23
N GLY A 71 1.62 41.88 -23.46
CA GLY A 71 2.86 41.60 -24.19
C GLY A 71 4.13 42.04 -23.45
N LEU A 72 4.11 42.07 -22.11
CA LEU A 72 5.20 42.60 -21.29
C LEU A 72 6.37 41.62 -21.12
N SER A 73 7.57 42.17 -20.94
CA SER A 73 8.72 41.44 -20.38
C SER A 73 8.53 41.17 -18.88
N VAL A 74 9.38 40.31 -18.30
CA VAL A 74 9.34 40.00 -16.86
C VAL A 74 9.61 41.24 -15.99
N SER A 75 10.50 42.13 -16.42
CA SER A 75 10.81 43.37 -15.71
C SER A 75 9.62 44.32 -15.71
N GLU A 76 8.96 44.47 -16.86
CA GLU A 76 7.78 45.33 -16.99
C GLU A 76 6.60 44.76 -16.20
N ALA A 77 6.35 43.45 -16.26
CA ALA A 77 5.31 42.82 -15.45
C ALA A 77 5.57 42.93 -13.93
N LYS A 78 6.84 42.99 -13.50
CA LYS A 78 7.17 43.28 -12.09
C LYS A 78 6.86 44.72 -11.71
N ALA A 79 7.23 45.67 -12.56
CA ALA A 79 6.95 47.09 -12.36
C ALA A 79 5.44 47.34 -12.31
N GLU A 80 4.70 46.74 -13.24
CA GLU A 80 3.24 46.79 -13.29
C GLU A 80 2.60 46.28 -11.99
N VAL A 81 3.01 45.10 -11.50
CA VAL A 81 2.49 44.57 -10.22
C VAL A 81 2.81 45.50 -9.05
N GLU A 82 3.98 46.15 -9.07
CA GLU A 82 4.35 47.13 -8.05
C GLU A 82 3.46 48.38 -8.10
N GLU A 83 3.15 48.90 -9.30
CA GLU A 83 2.22 50.02 -9.50
C GLU A 83 0.77 49.70 -9.06
N LEU A 84 0.37 48.42 -9.11
CA LEU A 84 -0.92 47.97 -8.60
C LEU A 84 -0.97 47.85 -7.06
N THR A 85 0.18 47.91 -6.36
CA THR A 85 0.26 47.71 -4.90
C THR A 85 -0.65 48.64 -4.07
N PRO A 86 -0.82 49.93 -4.42
CA PRO A 86 -1.69 50.83 -3.65
C PRO A 86 -3.19 50.59 -3.88
N ARG A 87 -3.59 49.70 -4.79
CA ARG A 87 -4.99 49.45 -5.15
C ARG A 87 -5.62 48.36 -4.29
N THR A 88 -6.95 48.38 -4.23
CA THR A 88 -7.71 47.24 -3.71
C THR A 88 -7.60 46.06 -4.70
N VAL A 89 -7.75 44.84 -4.20
CA VAL A 89 -7.84 43.64 -5.05
C VAL A 89 -9.04 43.72 -5.99
N HIS A 90 -10.15 44.30 -5.53
CA HIS A 90 -11.33 44.52 -6.35
C HIS A 90 -10.99 45.38 -7.58
N ASP A 91 -10.25 46.47 -7.41
CA ASP A 91 -9.83 47.34 -8.53
C ASP A 91 -8.84 46.63 -9.46
N VAL A 92 -8.02 45.71 -8.95
CA VAL A 92 -7.14 44.87 -9.77
C VAL A 92 -7.94 43.86 -10.59
N TYR A 93 -9.02 43.30 -10.06
CA TYR A 93 -9.95 42.47 -10.84
C TYR A 93 -10.60 43.25 -11.98
N ALA A 94 -11.11 44.46 -11.69
CA ALA A 94 -11.69 45.34 -12.71
C ALA A 94 -10.66 45.69 -13.79
N TYR A 95 -9.42 45.97 -13.39
CA TYR A 95 -8.32 46.23 -14.31
C TYR A 95 -7.98 45.03 -15.19
N LEU A 96 -7.92 43.82 -14.62
CA LEU A 96 -7.68 42.61 -15.41
C LEU A 96 -8.82 42.37 -16.40
N GLN A 97 -10.08 42.51 -15.97
CA GLN A 97 -11.25 42.38 -16.85
C GLN A 97 -11.25 43.38 -18.00
N SER A 98 -10.82 44.62 -17.77
CA SER A 98 -10.70 45.61 -18.85
C SER A 98 -9.63 45.26 -19.89
N LEU A 99 -8.74 44.31 -19.59
CA LEU A 99 -7.69 43.82 -20.50
C LEU A 99 -8.05 42.48 -21.16
N THR A 100 -9.12 41.80 -20.73
CA THR A 100 -9.45 40.47 -21.27
C THR A 100 -10.23 40.52 -22.59
N ASP A 101 -10.50 41.69 -23.16
CA ASP A 101 -11.32 41.86 -24.38
C ASP A 101 -12.68 41.14 -24.30
N GLY A 102 -13.33 41.21 -23.13
CA GLY A 102 -14.63 40.59 -22.88
C GLY A 102 -14.59 39.08 -22.64
N ARG A 103 -13.41 38.47 -22.47
CA ARG A 103 -13.28 37.09 -21.98
C ARG A 103 -13.57 37.01 -20.48
N THR A 104 -14.32 36.01 -20.05
CA THR A 104 -14.59 35.73 -18.63
C THR A 104 -13.33 35.28 -17.93
N LEU A 105 -12.98 35.94 -16.83
CA LEU A 105 -11.82 35.61 -16.01
C LEU A 105 -12.10 34.35 -15.18
N VAL A 106 -11.16 33.39 -15.23
CA VAL A 106 -11.17 32.19 -14.38
C VAL A 106 -10.05 32.28 -13.36
N ASP A 107 -10.36 32.46 -12.07
CA ASP A 107 -9.38 32.42 -10.99
C ASP A 107 -9.35 31.03 -10.34
N LYS A 108 -8.24 30.32 -10.55
CA LYS A 108 -7.91 29.09 -9.83
C LYS A 108 -7.02 29.43 -8.66
N CYS A 109 -7.56 29.31 -7.45
CA CYS A 109 -6.82 29.50 -6.21
C CYS A 109 -7.19 28.44 -5.18
N ILE A 110 -6.26 27.53 -4.86
CA ILE A 110 -6.52 26.44 -3.89
C ILE A 110 -6.55 26.94 -2.44
N HIS A 111 -5.99 28.12 -2.19
CA HIS A 111 -5.85 28.68 -0.85
C HIS A 111 -7.21 29.08 -0.24
N PHE A 112 -8.20 29.39 -1.07
CA PHE A 112 -9.58 29.68 -0.61
C PHE A 112 -10.15 28.56 0.24
N ALA A 113 -9.86 27.32 -0.12
CA ALA A 113 -10.42 26.16 0.56
C ALA A 113 -10.05 26.07 2.05
N TYR A 114 -9.01 26.79 2.49
CA TYR A 114 -8.51 26.76 3.86
C TYR A 114 -8.82 28.03 4.67
N LEU A 115 -9.59 28.96 4.10
CA LEU A 115 -9.91 30.27 4.69
C LEU A 115 -11.42 30.51 4.66
N PRO A 116 -12.21 29.85 5.54
CA PRO A 116 -13.67 29.91 5.50
C PRO A 116 -14.22 31.35 5.62
N ASP A 117 -13.62 32.16 6.49
CA ASP A 117 -14.03 33.57 6.67
C ASP A 117 -13.84 34.38 5.39
N VAL A 118 -12.78 34.10 4.63
CA VAL A 118 -12.52 34.79 3.35
C VAL A 118 -13.48 34.30 2.27
N LEU A 119 -13.74 32.99 2.19
CA LEU A 119 -14.72 32.39 1.28
C LEU A 119 -16.10 33.04 1.46
N ASP A 120 -16.54 33.24 2.70
CA ASP A 120 -17.84 33.83 3.01
C ASP A 120 -17.96 35.30 2.54
N THR A 121 -16.86 36.03 2.31
CA THR A 121 -16.89 37.39 1.74
C THR A 121 -16.95 37.44 0.21
N VAL A 122 -16.70 36.31 -0.48
CA VAL A 122 -16.62 36.28 -1.95
C VAL A 122 -17.94 36.71 -2.61
N PRO A 123 -19.14 36.26 -2.18
CA PRO A 123 -20.40 36.66 -2.81
C PRO A 123 -20.68 38.16 -2.73
N GLU A 124 -20.26 38.83 -1.65
CA GLU A 124 -20.43 40.28 -1.51
C GLU A 124 -19.52 41.05 -2.47
N ARG A 125 -18.30 40.54 -2.70
CA ARG A 125 -17.29 41.16 -3.58
C ARG A 125 -17.48 40.82 -5.05
N PHE A 126 -18.08 39.66 -5.34
CA PHE A 126 -18.30 39.11 -6.67
C PHE A 126 -19.72 38.53 -6.76
N PRO A 127 -20.76 39.38 -6.80
CA PRO A 127 -22.16 38.94 -6.71
C PRO A 127 -22.59 38.02 -7.87
N ASN A 128 -21.93 38.13 -9.03
CA ASN A 128 -22.21 37.32 -10.21
C ASN A 128 -21.22 36.16 -10.42
N ALA A 129 -20.44 35.81 -9.39
CA ALA A 129 -19.45 34.74 -9.51
C ALA A 129 -20.06 33.38 -9.84
N ARG A 130 -19.27 32.53 -10.52
CA ARG A 130 -19.55 31.11 -10.74
C ARG A 130 -18.48 30.26 -10.06
N TYR A 131 -18.86 29.12 -9.50
CA TYR A 131 -17.93 28.27 -8.74
C TYR A 131 -17.86 26.85 -9.31
N ILE A 132 -16.65 26.41 -9.67
CA ILE A 132 -16.39 25.02 -10.03
C ILE A 132 -15.69 24.36 -8.85
N TRP A 133 -16.39 23.44 -8.18
CA TRP A 133 -15.80 22.64 -7.11
C TRP A 133 -15.21 21.35 -7.68
N LEU A 134 -13.89 21.34 -7.85
CA LEU A 134 -13.17 20.17 -8.33
C LEU A 134 -12.81 19.25 -7.16
N VAL A 135 -13.39 18.05 -7.14
CA VAL A 135 -13.11 17.01 -6.15
C VAL A 135 -12.27 15.88 -6.77
N ARG A 136 -11.52 15.17 -5.94
CA ARG A 136 -10.74 13.99 -6.31
C ARG A 136 -10.78 13.00 -5.16
N HIS A 137 -10.68 11.70 -5.44
CA HIS A 137 -10.68 10.65 -4.43
C HIS A 137 -9.65 10.95 -3.31
N PRO A 138 -10.03 10.85 -2.02
CA PRO A 138 -9.14 11.21 -0.90
C PRO A 138 -7.82 10.44 -0.91
N GLY A 139 -7.87 9.12 -1.11
CA GLY A 139 -6.67 8.30 -1.23
C GLY A 139 -5.70 8.75 -2.32
N SER A 140 -6.21 9.27 -3.45
CA SER A 140 -5.39 9.79 -4.54
C SER A 140 -4.72 11.12 -4.18
N VAL A 141 -5.43 12.01 -3.48
CA VAL A 141 -4.88 13.28 -3.00
C VAL A 141 -3.83 13.04 -1.90
N ILE A 142 -4.14 12.18 -0.93
CA ILE A 142 -3.22 11.79 0.17
C ILE A 142 -1.92 11.24 -0.42
N ARG A 143 -2.01 10.23 -1.31
CA ARG A 143 -0.83 9.64 -1.95
C ARG A 143 -0.08 10.64 -2.83
N SER A 144 -0.78 11.51 -3.55
CA SER A 144 -0.11 12.54 -4.35
C SER A 144 0.67 13.53 -3.48
N TYR A 145 0.18 13.91 -2.30
CA TYR A 145 0.93 14.75 -1.36
C TYR A 145 2.12 13.98 -0.77
N GLN A 146 1.94 12.74 -0.34
CA GLN A 146 3.03 11.91 0.21
C GLN A 146 4.20 11.71 -0.77
N ASN A 147 3.92 11.73 -2.08
CA ASN A 147 4.94 11.59 -3.13
C ASN A 147 5.40 12.93 -3.70
N MET A 148 4.95 14.06 -3.14
CA MET A 148 5.33 15.39 -3.61
C MET A 148 6.53 15.93 -2.83
N PRO A 149 7.62 16.33 -3.51
CA PRO A 149 8.69 17.10 -2.87
C PRO A 149 8.13 18.40 -2.26
N MET A 150 8.56 18.74 -1.04
CA MET A 150 8.10 19.93 -0.29
C MET A 150 6.63 19.92 0.13
N ALA A 151 5.98 18.74 0.19
CA ALA A 151 4.60 18.64 0.68
C ALA A 151 4.44 19.25 2.08
N GLU A 152 5.37 19.01 3.00
CA GLU A 152 5.33 19.55 4.37
C GLU A 152 5.26 21.08 4.39
N VAL A 153 6.06 21.76 3.56
CA VAL A 153 6.06 23.23 3.45
C VAL A 153 4.73 23.75 2.91
N MET A 154 4.13 23.07 1.93
CA MET A 154 2.82 23.46 1.39
C MET A 154 1.69 23.23 2.38
N LEU A 155 1.73 22.12 3.13
CA LEU A 155 0.72 21.77 4.13
C LEU A 155 0.78 22.74 5.32
N ALA A 156 1.98 23.08 5.79
CA ALA A 156 2.17 24.01 6.91
C ALA A 156 1.68 25.43 6.63
N ALA A 157 1.56 25.83 5.37
CA ALA A 157 1.04 27.13 4.98
C ALA A 157 -0.51 27.23 5.05
N ALA A 158 -1.21 26.11 5.18
CA ALA A 158 -2.67 26.05 5.21
C ALA A 158 -3.21 25.93 6.67
N PRO A 159 -4.06 26.86 7.12
CA PRO A 159 -4.66 26.78 8.45
C PRO A 159 -5.44 25.48 8.68
N GLY A 160 -5.23 24.86 9.85
CA GLY A 160 -5.93 23.63 10.23
C GLY A 160 -5.44 22.35 9.56
N VAL A 161 -4.39 22.41 8.74
CA VAL A 161 -3.83 21.25 8.03
C VAL A 161 -2.57 20.75 8.72
N LYS A 162 -2.59 19.53 9.25
CA LYS A 162 -1.41 18.90 9.90
C LYS A 162 -0.78 17.81 9.03
N ASN A 163 -1.56 17.22 8.13
CA ASN A 163 -1.11 16.14 7.26
C ASN A 163 -1.87 16.16 5.92
N SER A 164 -1.54 15.22 5.04
CA SER A 164 -2.14 15.12 3.70
C SER A 164 -3.64 14.79 3.70
N GLU A 165 -4.13 14.09 4.73
CA GLU A 165 -5.56 13.81 4.88
C GLU A 165 -6.32 15.07 5.29
N ASP A 166 -5.81 15.84 6.25
CA ASP A 166 -6.40 17.13 6.65
C ASP A 166 -6.49 18.09 5.47
N ALA A 167 -5.49 18.09 4.58
CA ALA A 167 -5.51 18.93 3.38
C ALA A 167 -6.70 18.63 2.45
N TRP A 168 -7.13 17.36 2.39
CA TRP A 168 -8.32 16.96 1.66
C TRP A 168 -9.59 17.28 2.44
N LEU A 169 -9.63 16.90 3.72
CA LEU A 169 -10.81 17.01 4.58
C LEU A 169 -11.19 18.47 4.83
N VAL A 170 -10.25 19.30 5.29
CA VAL A 170 -10.49 20.72 5.63
C VAL A 170 -10.94 21.50 4.40
N ALA A 171 -10.23 21.33 3.27
CA ALA A 171 -10.56 22.00 2.02
C ALA A 171 -12.00 21.70 1.56
N ASN A 172 -12.32 20.41 1.44
CA ASN A 172 -13.61 20.01 0.91
C ASN A 172 -14.75 20.29 1.90
N ARG A 173 -14.52 20.21 3.21
CA ARG A 173 -15.50 20.60 4.24
C ARG A 173 -15.83 22.08 4.16
N ASN A 174 -14.82 22.94 4.07
CA ASN A 174 -15.02 24.40 3.98
C ASN A 174 -15.73 24.78 2.68
N ILE A 175 -15.32 24.18 1.54
CA ILE A 175 -15.98 24.42 0.25
C ILE A 175 -17.44 23.95 0.29
N ALA A 176 -17.70 22.75 0.84
CA ALA A 176 -19.07 22.23 0.99
C ALA A 176 -19.94 23.17 1.83
N ALA A 177 -19.43 23.63 2.97
CA ALA A 177 -20.14 24.55 3.87
C ALA A 177 -20.40 25.92 3.22
N PHE A 178 -19.45 26.42 2.43
CA PHE A 178 -19.60 27.66 1.66
C PHE A 178 -20.66 27.51 0.55
N LEU A 179 -20.57 26.47 -0.28
CA LEU A 179 -21.45 26.25 -1.43
C LEU A 179 -22.88 25.90 -1.01
N ALA A 180 -23.07 25.29 0.16
CA ALA A 180 -24.40 25.07 0.73
C ALA A 180 -25.19 26.36 1.00
N LYS A 181 -24.50 27.51 1.10
CA LYS A 181 -25.13 28.84 1.26
C LYS A 181 -25.42 29.52 -0.09
N GLN A 182 -24.91 28.99 -1.20
CA GLN A 182 -24.99 29.61 -2.52
C GLN A 182 -26.17 29.06 -3.34
N PRO A 183 -26.74 29.85 -4.26
CA PRO A 183 -27.73 29.36 -5.22
C PRO A 183 -27.21 28.18 -6.06
N ASN A 184 -28.02 27.13 -6.23
CA ASN A 184 -27.60 25.91 -6.94
C ASN A 184 -27.21 26.13 -8.42
N ASN A 185 -27.61 27.26 -9.02
CA ASN A 185 -27.30 27.59 -10.41
C ASN A 185 -25.99 28.36 -10.59
N CYS A 186 -25.31 28.76 -9.51
CA CYS A 186 -24.04 29.48 -9.60
C CYS A 186 -22.83 28.58 -9.34
N TRP A 187 -23.02 27.29 -9.08
CA TRP A 187 -21.91 26.37 -8.86
C TRP A 187 -22.20 24.96 -9.35
N MET A 188 -21.13 24.19 -9.58
CA MET A 188 -21.22 22.76 -9.86
C MET A 188 -20.05 22.02 -9.22
N ARG A 189 -20.21 20.71 -9.02
CA ARG A 189 -19.13 19.81 -8.60
C ARG A 189 -18.64 19.00 -9.79
N VAL A 190 -17.33 18.99 -10.00
CA VAL A 190 -16.66 18.20 -11.04
C VAL A 190 -15.76 17.18 -10.35
N ARG A 191 -15.83 15.91 -10.77
CA ARG A 191 -14.91 14.87 -10.29
C ARG A 191 -13.70 14.82 -11.21
N TYR A 192 -12.50 14.81 -10.62
CA TYR A 192 -11.26 14.71 -11.37
C TYR A 192 -11.19 13.42 -12.19
N GLU A 193 -11.72 12.32 -11.66
CA GLU A 193 -11.75 11.03 -12.33
C GLU A 193 -12.53 11.13 -13.64
N ASP A 194 -13.74 11.69 -13.59
CA ASP A 194 -14.60 11.92 -14.76
C ASP A 194 -13.92 12.90 -15.74
N LEU A 195 -13.30 13.98 -15.23
CA LEU A 195 -12.59 14.96 -16.05
C LEU A 195 -11.46 14.35 -16.89
N VAL A 196 -10.78 13.30 -16.41
CA VAL A 196 -9.68 12.67 -17.15
C VAL A 196 -10.10 11.44 -17.96
N THR A 197 -11.22 10.79 -17.62
CA THR A 197 -11.74 9.63 -18.36
C THR A 197 -12.77 10.00 -19.43
N ASP A 198 -13.58 11.03 -19.17
CA ASP A 198 -14.53 11.64 -20.10
C ASP A 198 -14.41 13.19 -20.03
N PRO A 199 -13.32 13.73 -20.60
CA PRO A 199 -13.06 15.17 -20.58
C PRO A 199 -14.13 15.98 -21.32
N GLN A 200 -14.71 15.42 -22.39
CA GLN A 200 -15.73 16.12 -23.18
C GLN A 200 -17.01 16.32 -22.36
N GLY A 201 -17.60 15.25 -21.81
CA GLY A 201 -18.81 15.37 -21.00
C GLY A 201 -18.60 16.31 -19.80
N SER A 202 -17.47 16.17 -19.11
CA SER A 202 -17.13 17.03 -17.97
C SER A 202 -17.01 18.52 -18.35
N LEU A 203 -16.42 18.83 -19.52
CA LEU A 203 -16.21 20.21 -19.95
C LEU A 203 -17.47 20.83 -20.58
N GLU A 204 -18.34 20.03 -21.21
CA GLU A 204 -19.67 20.49 -21.65
C GLU A 204 -20.50 21.00 -20.46
N GLU A 205 -20.55 20.26 -19.35
CA GLU A 205 -21.25 20.70 -18.14
C GLU A 205 -20.61 21.96 -17.53
N VAL A 206 -19.28 22.02 -17.48
CA VAL A 206 -18.56 23.21 -16.98
C VAL A 206 -18.85 24.45 -17.81
N LEU A 207 -18.85 24.33 -19.14
CA LEU A 207 -19.14 25.47 -20.02
C LEU A 207 -20.63 25.86 -19.95
N SER A 208 -21.53 24.89 -19.73
CA SER A 208 -22.95 25.18 -19.48
C SER A 208 -23.17 26.00 -18.21
N LEU A 209 -22.41 25.77 -17.12
CA LEU A 209 -22.47 26.62 -15.92
C LEU A 209 -22.07 28.08 -16.20
N LEU A 210 -21.18 28.27 -17.18
CA LEU A 210 -20.65 29.58 -17.58
C LEU A 210 -21.44 30.23 -18.72
N ASP A 211 -22.55 29.61 -19.16
CA ASP A 211 -23.36 30.07 -20.28
C ASP A 211 -22.56 30.19 -21.60
N LEU A 212 -21.60 29.29 -21.82
CA LEU A 212 -20.73 29.26 -23.00
C LEU A 212 -20.97 28.01 -23.87
N PRO A 213 -20.85 28.12 -25.21
CA PRO A 213 -20.90 26.96 -26.10
C PRO A 213 -19.66 26.08 -25.90
N PHE A 214 -19.75 24.81 -26.27
CA PHE A 214 -18.58 23.93 -26.28
C PHE A 214 -17.58 24.36 -27.38
N ASP A 215 -16.28 24.29 -27.06
CA ASP A 215 -15.18 24.54 -28.00
C ASP A 215 -14.12 23.44 -27.85
N GLU A 216 -13.82 22.70 -28.93
CA GLU A 216 -12.88 21.57 -28.91
C GLU A 216 -11.48 21.93 -28.40
N ALA A 217 -11.07 23.20 -28.45
CA ALA A 217 -9.78 23.63 -27.90
C ALA A 217 -9.64 23.30 -26.41
N VAL A 218 -10.73 23.18 -25.64
CA VAL A 218 -10.62 22.82 -24.21
C VAL A 218 -10.14 21.38 -23.98
N LEU A 219 -10.27 20.50 -24.97
CA LEU A 219 -9.80 19.10 -24.91
C LEU A 219 -8.30 18.96 -25.14
N ASN A 220 -7.63 20.03 -25.59
CA ASN A 220 -6.23 20.00 -26.02
C ASN A 220 -5.31 20.84 -25.11
N PRO A 221 -5.25 20.61 -23.78
CA PRO A 221 -4.55 21.48 -22.83
C PRO A 221 -3.03 21.59 -23.05
N TYR A 222 -2.45 20.75 -23.90
CA TYR A 222 -1.02 20.74 -24.21
C TYR A 222 -0.67 21.49 -25.50
N ASP A 223 -1.68 22.00 -26.21
CA ASP A 223 -1.49 22.75 -27.45
C ASP A 223 -1.32 24.24 -27.15
N GLY A 224 -0.36 24.85 -27.85
CA GLY A 224 -0.07 26.28 -27.77
C GLY A 224 0.44 26.73 -26.39
N ASP A 225 0.52 28.06 -26.25
CA ASP A 225 0.83 28.70 -24.97
C ASP A 225 -0.47 28.96 -24.20
N ARG A 226 -0.68 28.14 -23.16
CA ARG A 226 -1.79 28.28 -22.20
C ARG A 226 -1.30 28.71 -20.83
N MET A 227 -0.20 29.46 -20.81
CA MET A 227 0.51 29.89 -19.59
C MET A 227 0.87 28.69 -18.69
N ARG A 228 1.16 27.52 -19.28
CA ARG A 228 1.57 26.31 -18.53
C ARG A 228 2.91 26.52 -17.84
N GLU A 229 3.78 27.25 -18.51
CA GLU A 229 5.12 27.62 -18.07
C GLU A 229 5.27 29.14 -17.99
N GLY A 230 6.43 29.59 -17.52
CA GLY A 230 6.78 30.99 -17.55
C GLY A 230 8.27 31.21 -17.30
N PRO A 231 8.83 32.35 -17.75
CA PRO A 231 10.23 32.67 -17.53
C PRO A 231 10.54 32.88 -16.04
N LYS A 232 11.83 32.80 -15.68
CA LYS A 232 12.30 33.05 -14.31
C LYS A 232 11.81 34.43 -13.83
N GLY A 233 11.05 34.45 -12.74
CA GLY A 233 10.43 35.67 -12.18
C GLY A 233 8.94 35.82 -12.46
N ALA A 234 8.39 35.05 -13.40
CA ALA A 234 6.97 34.95 -13.73
C ALA A 234 6.55 33.49 -13.99
N ARG A 235 7.17 32.53 -13.27
CA ARG A 235 6.84 31.10 -13.40
C ARG A 235 5.40 30.84 -12.96
N ALA A 236 4.64 30.14 -13.79
CA ALA A 236 3.33 29.62 -13.44
C ALA A 236 3.42 28.66 -12.24
N ILE A 237 2.38 28.64 -11.41
CA ILE A 237 2.34 27.84 -10.18
C ILE A 237 1.11 26.97 -10.21
N GLY A 238 1.36 25.69 -10.04
CA GLY A 238 0.43 24.61 -10.25
C GLY A 238 1.15 23.28 -10.12
N ASP A 239 0.65 22.25 -10.79
CA ASP A 239 1.27 20.94 -10.78
C ASP A 239 2.63 20.95 -11.50
N PRO A 240 3.77 20.75 -10.80
CA PRO A 240 5.08 20.72 -11.43
C PRO A 240 5.23 19.58 -12.44
N ASN A 241 4.41 18.53 -12.32
CA ASN A 241 4.43 17.40 -13.23
C ASN A 241 3.72 17.68 -14.56
N MET A 242 2.99 18.79 -14.67
CA MET A 242 2.22 19.08 -15.88
C MET A 242 3.11 19.34 -17.09
N ALA A 243 4.26 20.01 -16.92
CA ALA A 243 5.20 20.29 -18.01
C ALA A 243 5.78 19.01 -18.62
N GLY A 244 5.94 17.94 -17.81
CA GLY A 244 6.43 16.64 -18.28
C GLY A 244 5.39 15.79 -18.99
N ARG A 245 4.15 16.26 -19.15
CA ARG A 245 3.05 15.53 -19.80
C ARG A 245 2.73 16.14 -21.16
N GLY A 246 2.31 15.29 -22.10
CA GLY A 246 1.89 15.71 -23.45
C GLY A 246 0.43 15.39 -23.80
N LYS A 247 -0.32 14.74 -22.89
CA LYS A 247 -1.73 14.39 -23.09
C LYS A 247 -2.45 14.22 -21.76
N ILE A 248 -3.78 14.25 -21.79
CA ILE A 248 -4.62 13.87 -20.66
C ILE A 248 -4.39 12.38 -20.37
N GLN A 249 -4.20 12.03 -19.11
CA GLN A 249 -3.83 10.68 -18.65
C GLN A 249 -4.97 10.09 -17.82
N PRO A 250 -5.93 9.36 -18.44
CA PRO A 250 -7.05 8.76 -17.74
C PRO A 250 -6.62 7.80 -16.62
N GLU A 251 -5.45 7.15 -16.78
CA GLU A 251 -4.89 6.23 -15.78
C GLU A 251 -4.65 6.89 -14.41
N LEU A 252 -4.49 8.22 -14.36
CA LEU A 252 -4.29 8.94 -13.10
C LEU A 252 -5.55 9.10 -12.26
N ALA A 253 -6.73 8.76 -12.80
CA ALA A 253 -7.96 8.66 -12.02
C ALA A 253 -7.78 7.67 -10.85
N THR A 254 -7.12 6.53 -11.10
CA THR A 254 -7.01 5.44 -10.13
C THR A 254 -5.57 5.03 -9.78
N ALA A 255 -4.55 5.49 -10.52
CA ALA A 255 -3.16 5.07 -10.32
C ALA A 255 -2.66 5.18 -8.87
N TRP A 256 -3.04 6.24 -8.16
CA TRP A 256 -2.64 6.47 -6.77
C TRP A 256 -3.33 5.56 -5.75
N LEU A 257 -4.43 4.90 -6.13
CA LEU A 257 -5.15 3.97 -5.27
C LEU A 257 -4.48 2.58 -5.22
N LYS A 258 -3.59 2.28 -6.17
CA LYS A 258 -2.85 1.02 -6.17
C LYS A 258 -2.01 0.92 -4.89
N GLY A 259 -2.31 -0.08 -4.07
CA GLY A 259 -1.62 -0.30 -2.80
C GLY A 259 -1.95 0.71 -1.70
N PHE A 260 -3.03 1.49 -1.85
CA PHE A 260 -3.54 2.37 -0.80
C PHE A 260 -4.35 1.57 0.22
N ASP A 261 -4.09 1.75 1.53
CA ASP A 261 -4.90 1.11 2.58
C ASP A 261 -6.04 2.05 2.98
N PRO A 262 -7.30 1.79 2.59
CA PRO A 262 -8.42 2.66 2.95
C PRO A 262 -8.66 2.72 4.47
N ARG A 263 -8.15 1.77 5.25
CA ARG A 263 -8.31 1.75 6.72
C ARG A 263 -7.46 2.80 7.42
N SER A 264 -6.44 3.35 6.74
CA SER A 264 -5.63 4.43 7.29
C SER A 264 -6.34 5.79 7.30
N VAL A 265 -7.52 5.88 6.66
CA VAL A 265 -8.32 7.11 6.55
C VAL A 265 -9.30 7.20 7.72
N CYS A 266 -9.37 8.35 8.38
CA CYS A 266 -10.22 8.53 9.54
C CYS A 266 -11.72 8.55 9.18
N GLY A 267 -12.56 8.38 10.21
CA GLY A 267 -14.02 8.29 10.04
C GLY A 267 -14.64 9.54 9.41
N GLU A 268 -14.18 10.75 9.78
CA GLU A 268 -14.72 12.00 9.23
C GLU A 268 -14.45 12.13 7.73
N THR A 269 -13.23 11.80 7.30
CA THR A 269 -12.85 11.78 5.88
C THR A 269 -13.67 10.77 5.10
N ARG A 270 -13.89 9.58 5.66
CA ARG A 270 -14.71 8.51 5.04
C ARG A 270 -16.16 8.95 4.83
N LEU A 271 -16.76 9.62 5.81
CA LEU A 271 -18.13 10.13 5.71
C LEU A 271 -18.24 11.19 4.60
N LEU A 272 -17.36 12.19 4.62
CA LEU A 272 -17.36 13.25 3.60
C LEU A 272 -17.07 12.70 2.19
N ALA A 273 -16.16 11.72 2.08
CA ALA A 273 -15.87 11.05 0.82
C ALA A 273 -17.10 10.33 0.26
N LYS A 274 -17.86 9.65 1.12
CA LYS A 274 -19.10 8.96 0.73
C LYS A 274 -20.16 9.95 0.22
N GLU A 275 -20.32 11.11 0.85
CA GLU A 275 -21.20 12.20 0.38
C GLU A 275 -20.77 12.76 -1.00
N MET A 276 -19.50 12.61 -1.36
CA MET A 276 -18.94 12.99 -2.67
C MET A 276 -18.96 11.85 -3.69
N GLY A 277 -19.53 10.70 -3.33
CA GLY A 277 -19.61 9.52 -4.19
C GLY A 277 -18.30 8.73 -4.26
N TYR A 278 -17.47 8.76 -3.23
CA TYR A 278 -16.30 7.89 -3.08
C TYR A 278 -16.52 6.90 -1.94
N ASN A 279 -16.70 5.62 -2.28
CA ASN A 279 -16.83 4.55 -1.29
C ASN A 279 -15.48 3.87 -1.05
N LEU A 280 -14.83 4.19 0.07
CA LEU A 280 -13.53 3.63 0.42
C LEU A 280 -13.59 2.14 0.80
N ASP A 281 -14.77 1.61 1.13
CA ASP A 281 -14.96 0.20 1.50
C ASP A 281 -14.94 -0.74 0.30
N GLU A 282 -15.07 -0.20 -0.92
CA GLU A 282 -14.97 -0.96 -2.19
C GLU A 282 -13.51 -1.15 -2.64
N LEU A 283 -12.54 -0.49 -1.98
CA LEU A 283 -11.14 -0.61 -2.35
C LEU A 283 -10.54 -1.92 -1.82
N GLU A 284 -9.84 -2.63 -2.71
CA GLU A 284 -9.04 -3.79 -2.31
C GLU A 284 -7.95 -3.36 -1.32
N LEU A 285 -7.84 -4.12 -0.23
CA LEU A 285 -6.75 -3.94 0.73
C LEU A 285 -5.39 -4.23 0.05
N PRO A 286 -4.34 -3.44 0.35
CA PRO A 286 -3.02 -3.70 -0.20
C PRO A 286 -2.51 -5.06 0.28
N PRO A 287 -1.65 -5.75 -0.49
CA PRO A 287 -1.09 -7.04 -0.06
C PRO A 287 -0.43 -6.99 1.33
N MET A 288 0.19 -5.86 1.70
CA MET A 288 0.76 -5.67 3.04
C MET A 288 -0.28 -5.64 4.16
N ALA A 289 -1.51 -5.19 3.89
CA ALA A 289 -2.59 -5.27 4.87
C ALA A 289 -2.93 -6.72 5.22
N LEU A 290 -2.86 -7.64 4.26
CA LEU A 290 -3.04 -9.08 4.50
C LEU A 290 -1.96 -9.60 5.45
N VAL A 291 -0.70 -9.22 5.22
CA VAL A 291 0.42 -9.58 6.10
C VAL A 291 0.19 -9.08 7.52
N SER A 292 -0.16 -7.80 7.70
CA SER A 292 -0.44 -7.24 9.02
C SER A 292 -1.61 -7.95 9.71
N ASN A 293 -2.67 -8.28 8.98
CA ASN A 293 -3.82 -9.00 9.53
C ASN A 293 -3.44 -10.41 10.02
N GLU A 294 -2.70 -11.18 9.22
CA GLU A 294 -2.29 -12.54 9.62
C GLU A 294 -1.28 -12.54 10.76
N MET A 295 -0.36 -11.56 10.80
CA MET A 295 0.55 -11.36 11.93
C MET A 295 -0.22 -11.06 13.22
N GLN A 296 -1.20 -10.14 13.16
CA GLN A 296 -2.05 -9.84 14.31
C GLN A 296 -2.83 -11.08 14.76
N ALA A 297 -3.44 -11.82 13.83
CA ALA A 297 -4.16 -13.05 14.14
C ALA A 297 -3.25 -14.12 14.77
N LEU A 298 -2.00 -14.24 14.33
CA LEU A 298 -1.02 -15.15 14.93
C LEU A 298 -0.73 -14.78 16.39
N PHE A 299 -0.47 -13.49 16.67
CA PHE A 299 -0.19 -13.04 18.03
C PHE A 299 -1.41 -13.16 18.96
N ASP A 300 -2.60 -12.86 18.46
CA ASP A 300 -3.84 -13.03 19.22
C ASP A 300 -4.10 -14.51 19.54
N GLU A 301 -3.81 -15.42 18.59
CA GLU A 301 -3.88 -16.86 18.83
C GLU A 301 -2.87 -17.31 19.88
N VAL A 302 -1.60 -16.90 19.80
CA VAL A 302 -0.57 -17.23 20.80
C VAL A 302 -0.98 -16.72 22.19
N LYS A 303 -1.50 -15.50 22.28
CA LYS A 303 -2.02 -14.93 23.53
C LYS A 303 -3.18 -15.76 24.10
N ARG A 304 -4.10 -16.21 23.23
CA ARG A 304 -5.21 -17.08 23.62
C ARG A 304 -4.71 -18.42 24.18
N LEU A 305 -3.77 -19.07 23.50
CA LEU A 305 -3.22 -20.37 23.90
C LEU A 305 -2.43 -20.27 25.22
N GLU A 306 -1.67 -19.19 25.42
CA GLU A 306 -0.96 -18.95 26.67
C GLU A 306 -1.92 -18.87 27.88
N ALA A 307 -3.08 -18.23 27.71
CA ALA A 307 -4.12 -18.15 28.73
C ALA A 307 -4.78 -19.51 29.06
N GLU A 308 -4.61 -20.53 28.21
CA GLU A 308 -5.08 -21.89 28.47
C GLU A 308 -4.10 -22.71 29.33
N ILE A 309 -2.88 -22.24 29.55
CA ILE A 309 -1.87 -22.90 30.38
C ILE A 309 -2.24 -22.74 31.87
N LYS A 310 -3.13 -23.61 32.34
CA LYS A 310 -3.64 -23.66 33.71
C LYS A 310 -3.05 -24.86 34.47
N ILE A 311 -1.73 -24.86 34.63
CA ILE A 311 -1.00 -25.93 35.33
C ILE A 311 -0.66 -25.43 36.75
N PRO A 312 -1.00 -26.18 37.82
CA PRO A 312 -0.80 -25.69 39.20
C PRO A 312 0.66 -25.54 39.63
N MET A 313 1.57 -26.34 39.07
CA MET A 313 3.00 -26.29 39.40
C MET A 313 3.71 -25.23 38.56
N ASP A 314 4.39 -24.29 39.22
CA ASP A 314 5.06 -23.16 38.56
C ASP A 314 6.07 -23.58 37.48
N LEU A 315 6.86 -24.63 37.75
CA LEU A 315 7.83 -25.14 36.79
C LEU A 315 7.15 -25.66 35.52
N ASP A 316 6.09 -26.45 35.67
CA ASP A 316 5.36 -27.02 34.53
C ASP A 316 4.59 -25.93 33.77
N ALA A 317 4.03 -24.95 34.48
CA ALA A 317 3.40 -23.79 33.87
C ALA A 317 4.38 -22.92 33.08
N LEU A 318 5.63 -22.80 33.56
CA LEU A 318 6.72 -22.14 32.84
C LEU A 318 7.16 -22.97 31.62
N GLU A 319 7.30 -24.28 31.76
CA GLU A 319 7.65 -25.19 30.67
C GLU A 319 6.58 -25.22 29.58
N GLY A 320 5.30 -25.13 29.94
CA GLY A 320 4.20 -24.98 28.97
C GLY A 320 4.32 -23.70 28.13
N ARG A 321 4.73 -22.59 28.74
CA ARG A 321 4.99 -21.33 28.02
C ARG A 321 6.22 -21.44 27.13
N ARG A 322 7.28 -22.08 27.62
CA ARG A 322 8.49 -22.37 26.83
C ARG A 322 8.17 -23.28 25.64
N PHE A 323 7.30 -24.27 25.83
CA PHE A 323 6.79 -25.13 24.75
C PHE A 323 6.01 -24.33 23.70
N LEU A 324 5.10 -23.44 24.10
CA LEU A 324 4.37 -22.58 23.18
C LEU A 324 5.31 -21.75 22.30
N LEU A 325 6.35 -21.14 22.88
CA LEU A 325 7.37 -20.40 22.12
C LEU A 325 8.15 -21.28 21.15
N ARG A 326 8.49 -22.52 21.55
CA ARG A 326 9.14 -23.50 20.67
C ARG A 326 8.26 -23.87 19.49
N MET A 327 6.95 -24.07 19.73
CA MET A 327 6.00 -24.41 18.66
C MET A 327 5.76 -23.23 17.72
N LEU A 328 5.74 -21.99 18.25
CA LEU A 328 5.71 -20.79 17.42
C LEU A 328 6.93 -20.74 16.49
N ALA A 329 8.14 -20.90 17.03
CA ALA A 329 9.37 -20.92 16.24
C ALA A 329 9.36 -22.03 15.17
N GLU A 330 8.98 -23.26 15.55
CA GLU A 330 8.85 -24.37 14.59
C GLU A 330 7.85 -24.07 13.47
N SER A 331 6.72 -23.46 13.81
CA SER A 331 5.69 -23.15 12.83
C SER A 331 6.13 -22.08 11.83
N VAL A 332 6.96 -21.13 12.25
CA VAL A 332 7.54 -20.09 11.40
C VAL A 332 8.61 -20.70 10.52
N ASP A 333 9.52 -21.51 11.08
CA ASP A 333 10.53 -22.23 10.28
C ASP A 333 9.87 -23.09 9.19
N THR A 334 8.78 -23.78 9.52
CA THR A 334 8.08 -24.69 8.60
C THR A 334 7.36 -23.98 7.45
N PHE A 335 6.73 -22.82 7.73
CA PHE A 335 5.80 -22.18 6.78
C PHE A 335 6.21 -20.79 6.31
N VAL A 336 7.35 -20.27 6.79
CA VAL A 336 7.89 -18.97 6.38
C VAL A 336 9.33 -19.12 5.89
N GLU A 337 10.21 -19.75 6.68
CA GLU A 337 11.65 -19.76 6.37
C GLU A 337 12.07 -20.90 5.43
N TYR A 338 11.67 -22.14 5.73
CA TYR A 338 12.07 -23.34 4.98
C TYR A 338 10.94 -23.84 4.06
N VAL A 339 10.44 -22.96 3.20
CA VAL A 339 9.32 -23.24 2.28
C VAL A 339 9.72 -23.34 0.81
N ASP A 340 10.94 -22.94 0.46
CA ASP A 340 11.41 -22.95 -0.92
C ASP A 340 11.66 -24.39 -1.39
N VAL A 341 10.69 -24.93 -2.14
CA VAL A 341 10.74 -26.26 -2.72
C VAL A 341 11.64 -26.34 -3.97
N ASP A 342 12.10 -25.22 -4.50
CA ASP A 342 13.04 -25.14 -5.63
C ASP A 342 14.49 -25.10 -5.14
N ASN A 343 14.71 -24.59 -3.92
CA ASN A 343 15.98 -24.61 -3.19
C ASN A 343 15.82 -25.23 -1.78
N PRO A 344 15.43 -26.52 -1.69
CA PRO A 344 15.14 -27.15 -0.40
C PRO A 344 16.40 -27.25 0.47
N GLN A 345 16.21 -27.07 1.77
CA GLN A 345 17.28 -27.20 2.77
C GLN A 345 16.81 -28.06 3.94
N PHE A 346 17.71 -28.89 4.46
CA PHE A 346 17.44 -29.62 5.69
C PHE A 346 17.55 -28.70 6.90
N ARG A 347 16.58 -28.84 7.80
CA ARG A 347 16.59 -28.23 9.13
C ARG A 347 16.29 -29.27 10.20
N HIS A 348 16.67 -28.97 11.43
CA HIS A 348 16.21 -29.75 12.57
C HIS A 348 14.73 -29.44 12.87
N ALA A 349 13.84 -30.41 12.60
CA ALA A 349 12.43 -30.32 13.02
C ALA A 349 12.31 -30.42 14.55
N GLU A 350 13.16 -31.27 15.13
CA GLU A 350 13.28 -31.48 16.57
C GLU A 350 14.77 -31.42 16.94
N GLY A 351 15.07 -31.01 18.18
CA GLY A 351 16.44 -30.87 18.65
C GLY A 351 16.57 -30.64 20.15
N PRO A 352 17.78 -30.35 20.65
CA PRO A 352 18.05 -30.19 22.09
C PRO A 352 17.17 -29.11 22.76
N HIS A 353 16.75 -28.10 21.99
CA HIS A 353 15.96 -26.97 22.48
C HIS A 353 14.58 -26.85 21.83
N ARG A 354 14.17 -27.82 20.99
CA ARG A 354 12.86 -27.86 20.33
C ARG A 354 12.32 -29.29 20.46
N LYS A 355 11.39 -29.46 21.40
CA LYS A 355 10.86 -30.73 21.89
C LYS A 355 9.37 -30.81 21.62
N MET A 356 8.91 -31.91 21.03
CA MET A 356 7.50 -32.15 20.71
C MET A 356 7.23 -33.65 20.52
N PHE A 357 5.96 -34.07 20.68
CA PHE A 357 5.48 -35.42 20.36
C PHE A 357 6.23 -36.61 20.99
N GLY A 358 6.89 -36.40 22.14
CA GLY A 358 7.71 -37.45 22.76
C GLY A 358 8.95 -37.77 21.94
N ASP A 359 9.60 -36.74 21.39
CA ASP A 359 10.83 -36.86 20.61
C ASP A 359 11.90 -37.68 21.32
N CYS A 360 12.63 -38.49 20.54
CA CYS A 360 13.72 -39.28 21.08
C CYS A 360 14.92 -38.36 21.37
N PRO A 361 15.41 -38.30 22.63
CA PRO A 361 16.54 -37.46 22.99
C PRO A 361 17.84 -37.91 22.32
N ASP A 362 17.88 -39.14 21.78
CA ASP A 362 19.03 -39.73 21.10
C ASP A 362 18.80 -39.81 19.58
N ALA A 363 18.06 -38.86 19.02
CA ALA A 363 17.86 -38.77 17.58
C ALA A 363 18.16 -37.37 17.02
N ASN A 364 18.47 -37.37 15.72
CA ASN A 364 18.43 -36.19 14.86
C ASN A 364 17.24 -36.33 13.90
N TYR A 365 16.42 -35.28 13.81
CA TYR A 365 15.27 -35.21 12.92
C TYR A 365 15.50 -34.09 11.90
N LEU A 366 16.02 -34.45 10.73
CA LEU A 366 16.27 -33.52 9.63
C LEU A 366 15.08 -33.54 8.68
N GLN A 367 14.49 -32.39 8.38
CA GLN A 367 13.38 -32.28 7.46
C GLN A 367 13.67 -31.23 6.38
N ALA A 368 13.28 -31.51 5.14
CA ALA A 368 13.34 -30.57 4.03
C ALA A 368 12.00 -30.52 3.29
N PRO A 369 11.59 -29.35 2.78
CA PRO A 369 10.37 -29.23 1.98
C PRO A 369 10.58 -29.85 0.59
N ILE A 370 9.54 -30.50 0.06
CA ILE A 370 9.51 -30.97 -1.33
C ILE A 370 8.13 -30.69 -1.93
N LYS A 371 8.07 -30.59 -3.25
CA LYS A 371 6.81 -30.57 -4.00
C LYS A 371 6.91 -31.54 -5.16
N LEU A 372 6.17 -32.63 -5.05
CA LEU A 372 6.13 -33.68 -6.05
C LEU A 372 4.97 -33.43 -7.03
N GLY A 373 5.09 -33.96 -8.25
CA GLY A 373 4.22 -33.63 -9.39
C GLY A 373 4.89 -32.68 -10.38
N ASP A 374 4.27 -32.47 -11.55
CA ASP A 374 4.78 -31.65 -12.65
C ASP A 374 6.20 -32.06 -13.13
N GLY A 375 6.52 -33.36 -13.07
CA GLY A 375 7.84 -33.89 -13.47
C GLY A 375 9.00 -33.50 -12.55
N ARG A 376 8.72 -32.96 -11.35
CA ARG A 376 9.75 -32.60 -10.37
C ARG A 376 10.40 -33.83 -9.77
N VAL A 377 11.73 -33.86 -9.84
CA VAL A 377 12.57 -34.92 -9.27
C VAL A 377 13.61 -34.28 -8.35
N TYR A 378 13.73 -34.79 -7.12
CA TYR A 378 14.75 -34.35 -6.18
C TYR A 378 15.86 -35.40 -6.09
N ARG A 379 17.11 -34.95 -6.01
CA ARG A 379 18.23 -35.81 -5.66
C ARG A 379 18.58 -35.59 -4.20
N LEU A 380 18.57 -36.68 -3.44
CA LEU A 380 19.01 -36.74 -2.05
C LEU A 380 20.32 -37.50 -2.01
N SER A 381 21.37 -36.87 -1.49
CA SER A 381 22.69 -37.47 -1.37
C SER A 381 23.26 -37.22 0.01
N GLY A 382 24.16 -38.08 0.47
CA GLY A 382 24.73 -37.92 1.80
C GLY A 382 25.80 -38.95 2.14
N ARG A 383 26.22 -38.92 3.40
CA ARG A 383 27.15 -39.87 4.01
C ARG A 383 26.60 -40.37 5.34
N ILE A 384 26.48 -41.69 5.46
CA ILE A 384 26.20 -42.39 6.72
C ILE A 384 27.55 -42.82 7.31
N PRO A 385 27.95 -42.25 8.47
CA PRO A 385 29.20 -42.64 9.12
C PRO A 385 29.24 -44.13 9.51
N ALA A 386 30.45 -44.67 9.59
CA ALA A 386 30.63 -46.04 10.07
C ALA A 386 30.14 -46.14 11.53
N LYS A 387 29.54 -47.29 11.88
CA LYS A 387 28.97 -47.57 13.21
C LYS A 387 27.75 -46.73 13.59
N THR A 388 27.10 -46.05 12.64
CA THR A 388 25.78 -45.46 12.88
C THR A 388 24.78 -46.55 13.29
N THR A 389 24.02 -46.28 14.34
CA THR A 389 23.05 -47.23 14.89
C THR A 389 21.85 -47.45 13.97
N TYR A 390 21.26 -46.37 13.44
CA TYR A 390 20.15 -46.44 12.49
C TYR A 390 19.98 -45.12 11.74
N VAL A 391 19.70 -45.20 10.43
CA VAL A 391 19.16 -44.08 9.63
C VAL A 391 17.89 -44.51 8.89
N GLY A 392 16.86 -43.67 8.92
CA GLY A 392 15.65 -43.83 8.13
C GLY A 392 15.32 -42.58 7.34
N ILE A 393 14.92 -42.74 6.08
CA ILE A 393 14.48 -41.68 5.18
C ILE A 393 13.00 -41.93 4.86
N THR A 394 12.14 -40.95 5.09
CA THR A 394 10.68 -41.12 4.97
C THR A 394 10.03 -39.90 4.35
N LEU A 395 9.13 -40.12 3.39
CA LEU A 395 8.31 -39.07 2.80
C LEU A 395 7.06 -38.81 3.64
N TYR A 396 6.64 -37.55 3.72
CA TYR A 396 5.46 -37.12 4.46
C TYR A 396 4.47 -36.35 3.57
N GLY A 397 3.26 -36.90 3.48
CA GLY A 397 2.05 -36.38 2.84
C GLY A 397 1.40 -35.20 3.58
N ARG A 398 0.30 -34.71 3.01
CA ARG A 398 -0.62 -33.82 3.74
C ARG A 398 -1.11 -34.51 5.01
N GLY A 399 -1.21 -33.74 6.10
CA GLY A 399 -1.59 -34.28 7.41
C GLY A 399 -0.55 -35.23 7.99
N GLY A 400 0.72 -35.19 7.58
CA GLY A 400 1.71 -36.12 8.15
C GLY A 400 1.48 -37.59 7.77
N ARG A 401 0.69 -37.87 6.73
CA ARG A 401 0.55 -39.22 6.16
C ARG A 401 1.91 -39.75 5.75
N ILE A 402 2.24 -40.96 6.21
CA ILE A 402 3.51 -41.59 5.88
C ILE A 402 3.46 -42.06 4.41
N GLY A 403 4.43 -41.59 3.62
CA GLY A 403 4.67 -42.00 2.24
C GLY A 403 5.70 -43.14 2.18
N ASP A 404 6.42 -43.21 1.06
CA ASP A 404 7.48 -44.21 0.89
C ASP A 404 8.66 -43.98 1.84
N ARG A 405 9.41 -45.04 2.14
CA ARG A 405 10.52 -45.01 3.09
C ARG A 405 11.64 -45.98 2.75
N LEU A 406 12.85 -45.65 3.18
CA LEU A 406 14.03 -46.51 3.14
C LEU A 406 14.77 -46.43 4.49
N THR A 407 15.44 -47.51 4.85
CA THR A 407 16.41 -47.54 5.96
C THR A 407 17.84 -47.68 5.45
N ASP A 408 18.81 -47.40 6.30
CA ASP A 408 20.24 -47.63 6.03
C ASP A 408 20.57 -49.03 5.51
N SER A 409 19.89 -50.06 6.00
CA SER A 409 20.05 -51.44 5.50
C SER A 409 19.55 -51.66 4.06
N GLU A 410 18.69 -50.77 3.56
CA GLU A 410 18.13 -50.81 2.20
C GLU A 410 18.87 -49.86 1.25
N LEU A 411 19.70 -48.95 1.77
CA LEU A 411 20.44 -47.97 0.98
C LEU A 411 21.64 -48.61 0.28
N SER A 412 21.86 -48.20 -0.97
CA SER A 412 23.05 -48.56 -1.73
C SER A 412 24.21 -47.65 -1.32
N LEU A 413 25.05 -48.12 -0.38
CA LEU A 413 26.18 -47.37 0.16
C LEU A 413 27.49 -47.74 -0.54
N ASP A 414 28.34 -46.75 -0.79
CA ASP A 414 29.73 -47.00 -1.19
C ASP A 414 30.65 -47.34 -0.01
N GLU A 415 31.92 -47.66 -0.27
CA GLU A 415 32.92 -48.01 0.75
C GLU A 415 33.16 -46.92 1.81
N LYS A 416 32.75 -45.67 1.52
CA LYS A 416 32.86 -44.52 2.42
C LYS A 416 31.52 -44.15 3.07
N GLY A 417 30.49 -44.98 2.91
CA GLY A 417 29.15 -44.78 3.45
C GLY A 417 28.34 -43.72 2.73
N ARG A 418 28.72 -43.33 1.50
CA ARG A 418 27.95 -42.35 0.73
C ARG A 418 26.80 -43.01 -0.02
N PHE A 419 25.71 -42.28 -0.14
CA PHE A 419 24.53 -42.69 -0.91
C PHE A 419 24.03 -41.56 -1.81
N GLU A 420 23.30 -41.96 -2.85
CA GLU A 420 22.51 -41.09 -3.70
C GLU A 420 21.20 -41.80 -4.03
N LEU A 421 20.06 -41.10 -3.89
CA LEU A 421 18.75 -41.60 -4.30
C LEU A 421 17.89 -40.48 -4.88
N LEU A 422 16.93 -40.87 -5.70
CA LEU A 422 15.95 -39.96 -6.30
C LEU A 422 14.64 -39.97 -5.52
N ILE A 423 13.96 -38.83 -5.43
CA ILE A 423 12.60 -38.72 -4.92
C ILE A 423 11.73 -38.22 -6.06
N SER A 424 10.78 -39.03 -6.50
CA SER A 424 9.95 -38.76 -7.68
C SER A 424 8.57 -39.40 -7.55
N ALA A 425 7.56 -38.80 -8.20
CA ALA A 425 6.26 -39.45 -8.42
C ALA A 425 6.26 -40.36 -9.67
N GLU A 426 7.32 -40.29 -10.47
CA GLU A 426 7.53 -41.11 -11.67
C GLU A 426 8.53 -42.23 -11.38
N HIS A 427 8.35 -43.38 -12.05
CA HIS A 427 9.30 -44.47 -11.95
C HIS A 427 10.58 -44.14 -12.71
N LEU A 428 11.70 -44.07 -11.99
CA LEU A 428 13.01 -43.70 -12.54
C LEU A 428 14.02 -44.83 -12.38
N PRO A 429 15.01 -44.96 -13.28
CA PRO A 429 16.09 -45.90 -13.11
C PRO A 429 16.99 -45.51 -11.91
N GLY A 430 17.42 -46.51 -11.13
CA GLY A 430 18.24 -46.31 -9.93
C GLY A 430 17.45 -46.37 -8.61
N GLN A 431 18.14 -46.22 -7.49
CA GLN A 431 17.51 -46.22 -6.16
C GLN A 431 16.66 -44.96 -5.99
N HIS A 432 15.39 -45.14 -5.65
CA HIS A 432 14.44 -44.03 -5.49
C HIS A 432 13.42 -44.30 -4.38
N LEU A 433 12.89 -43.20 -3.83
CA LEU A 433 11.64 -43.18 -3.06
C LEU A 433 10.49 -42.82 -4.01
N MET A 434 9.52 -43.71 -4.13
CA MET A 434 8.38 -43.57 -5.02
C MET A 434 7.23 -42.83 -4.34
N ALA A 435 7.10 -41.56 -4.67
CA ALA A 435 6.06 -40.71 -4.14
C ALA A 435 4.69 -40.95 -4.79
N LYS A 436 3.62 -40.64 -4.04
CA LYS A 436 2.23 -40.68 -4.51
C LYS A 436 1.72 -39.31 -5.00
N GLY A 437 2.52 -38.26 -4.82
CA GLY A 437 2.30 -36.91 -5.35
C GLY A 437 1.71 -35.91 -4.35
N ASP A 438 1.29 -36.33 -3.15
CA ASP A 438 0.78 -35.42 -2.11
C ASP A 438 1.79 -35.10 -1.01
N GLU A 439 2.99 -35.66 -1.10
CA GLU A 439 4.10 -35.44 -0.17
C GLU A 439 4.66 -34.02 -0.25
N ARG A 440 4.94 -33.48 0.93
CA ARG A 440 5.32 -32.09 1.21
C ARG A 440 6.69 -31.96 1.85
N SER A 441 7.18 -33.04 2.45
CA SER A 441 8.51 -33.07 3.04
C SER A 441 9.13 -34.46 2.96
N VAL A 442 10.46 -34.48 3.01
CA VAL A 442 11.25 -35.67 3.32
C VAL A 442 11.87 -35.47 4.70
N MET A 443 11.88 -36.53 5.51
CA MET A 443 12.53 -36.53 6.82
C MET A 443 13.57 -37.63 6.89
N VAL A 444 14.76 -37.26 7.35
CA VAL A 444 15.87 -38.16 7.68
C VAL A 444 15.96 -38.23 9.20
N ARG A 445 15.86 -39.44 9.75
CA ARG A 445 16.01 -39.71 11.18
C ARG A 445 17.28 -40.53 11.39
N GLN A 446 18.17 -40.03 12.22
CA GLN A 446 19.31 -40.79 12.72
C GLN A 446 19.12 -41.04 14.21
N TYR A 447 19.30 -42.28 14.65
CA TYR A 447 19.31 -42.64 16.07
C TYR A 447 20.73 -42.97 16.50
N PHE A 448 21.05 -42.62 17.73
CA PHE A 448 22.36 -42.80 18.34
C PHE A 448 22.25 -43.78 19.51
N ALA A 449 23.20 -44.70 19.62
CA ALA A 449 23.42 -45.47 20.84
C ALA A 449 24.33 -44.69 21.81
N ASP A 450 25.33 -43.95 21.29
CA ASP A 450 26.21 -43.08 22.05
C ASP A 450 26.56 -41.81 21.23
N ARG A 451 25.83 -40.71 21.49
CA ARG A 451 26.03 -39.41 20.82
C ARG A 451 27.43 -38.82 20.99
N SER A 452 28.21 -39.28 21.98
CA SER A 452 29.58 -38.79 22.19
C SER A 452 30.61 -39.44 21.27
N ARG A 453 30.23 -40.54 20.61
CA ARG A 453 31.13 -41.37 19.79
C ARG A 453 30.69 -41.53 18.34
N GLU A 454 29.41 -41.31 18.06
CA GLU A 454 28.84 -41.43 16.73
C GLU A 454 28.75 -40.07 16.03
N GLU A 455 29.22 -40.00 14.77
CA GLU A 455 29.10 -38.82 13.93
C GLU A 455 27.67 -38.66 13.41
N ALA A 456 27.23 -37.42 13.18
CA ALA A 456 25.96 -37.14 12.54
C ALA A 456 25.98 -37.51 11.05
N VAL A 457 24.83 -37.92 10.51
CA VAL A 457 24.64 -38.11 9.07
C VAL A 457 24.78 -36.76 8.34
N GLU A 458 25.48 -36.77 7.22
CA GLU A 458 25.57 -35.62 6.31
C GLU A 458 24.56 -35.84 5.19
N VAL A 459 23.67 -34.88 4.96
CA VAL A 459 22.64 -34.99 3.91
C VAL A 459 22.42 -33.67 3.20
N ASP A 460 22.27 -33.75 1.88
CA ASP A 460 21.95 -32.65 0.98
C ASP A 460 20.81 -33.04 0.06
N ILE A 461 19.95 -32.07 -0.25
CA ILE A 461 18.83 -32.24 -1.18
C ILE A 461 18.79 -31.09 -2.18
N TYR A 462 18.47 -31.40 -3.44
CA TYR A 462 18.27 -30.38 -4.46
C TYR A 462 17.34 -30.88 -5.55
N LEU A 463 16.58 -29.93 -6.10
CA LEU A 463 15.74 -30.15 -7.28
C LEU A 463 16.63 -30.36 -8.52
N LEU A 464 16.37 -31.44 -9.26
CA LEU A 464 17.01 -31.71 -10.55
C LEU A 464 16.37 -30.89 -11.67
N GLY A 465 17.18 -30.56 -12.67
CA GLY A 465 16.76 -29.76 -13.82
C GLY A 465 16.95 -28.25 -13.60
N THR A 466 16.18 -27.45 -14.35
CA THR A 466 16.28 -25.99 -14.32
C THR A 466 15.62 -25.46 -13.05
N ARG A 467 16.42 -24.84 -12.17
CA ARG A 467 15.93 -24.14 -10.99
C ARG A 467 15.61 -22.69 -11.32
N PRO A 468 14.42 -22.18 -10.99
CA PRO A 468 14.15 -20.76 -11.10
C PRO A 468 15.07 -19.98 -10.15
N ALA A 469 15.45 -18.76 -10.54
CA ALA A 469 16.14 -17.85 -9.64
C ALA A 469 15.23 -17.50 -8.46
N PRO A 470 15.78 -17.32 -7.23
CA PRO A 470 14.99 -16.90 -6.08
C PRO A 470 14.19 -15.63 -6.40
N ALA A 471 12.87 -15.69 -6.22
CA ALA A 471 11.99 -14.54 -6.42
C ALA A 471 11.98 -13.64 -5.17
N PRO A 472 11.75 -12.32 -5.33
CA PRO A 472 11.42 -11.47 -4.18
C PRO A 472 10.21 -12.00 -3.42
N LEU A 473 10.19 -11.80 -2.11
CA LEU A 473 9.10 -12.25 -1.25
C LEU A 473 7.76 -11.64 -1.69
N ASP A 474 6.78 -12.48 -1.98
CA ASP A 474 5.41 -12.05 -2.27
C ASP A 474 4.60 -11.89 -0.96
N PRO A 475 3.98 -10.73 -0.70
CA PRO A 475 3.23 -10.52 0.55
C PRO A 475 2.03 -11.46 0.72
N ARG A 476 1.40 -11.93 -0.36
CA ARG A 476 0.24 -12.83 -0.25
C ARG A 476 0.69 -14.23 0.13
N ASP A 477 1.79 -14.71 -0.44
CA ASP A 477 2.36 -16.01 -0.06
C ASP A 477 2.96 -15.98 1.35
N PHE A 478 3.60 -14.87 1.73
CA PHE A 478 4.05 -14.66 3.12
C PHE A 478 2.86 -14.68 4.10
N ALA A 479 1.76 -13.97 3.81
CA ALA A 479 0.56 -13.98 4.64
C ALA A 479 -0.02 -15.39 4.80
N LYS A 480 -0.08 -16.19 3.72
CA LYS A 480 -0.47 -17.62 3.81
C LYS A 480 0.49 -18.44 4.67
N GLY A 481 1.79 -18.13 4.62
CA GLY A 481 2.79 -18.76 5.49
C GLY A 481 2.48 -18.52 6.96
N VAL A 482 2.30 -17.26 7.35
CA VAL A 482 1.91 -16.84 8.70
C VAL A 482 0.59 -17.48 9.14
N GLU A 483 -0.40 -17.53 8.25
CA GLU A 483 -1.69 -18.18 8.49
C GLU A 483 -1.54 -19.69 8.80
N ARG A 484 -0.68 -20.39 8.06
CA ARG A 484 -0.37 -21.81 8.28
C ARG A 484 0.42 -22.01 9.57
N SER A 485 1.37 -21.13 9.88
CA SER A 485 2.09 -21.12 11.15
C SER A 485 1.11 -21.03 12.32
N ARG A 486 0.17 -20.08 12.29
CA ARG A 486 -0.91 -19.94 13.29
C ARG A 486 -1.71 -21.22 13.46
N ARG A 487 -2.13 -21.85 12.35
CA ARG A 487 -2.89 -23.11 12.39
C ARG A 487 -2.08 -24.25 13.01
N MET A 488 -0.80 -24.37 12.69
CA MET A 488 0.07 -25.41 13.24
C MET A 488 0.31 -25.22 14.75
N VAL A 489 0.64 -24.00 15.20
CA VAL A 489 0.82 -23.72 16.63
C VAL A 489 -0.41 -24.10 17.42
N LYS A 490 -1.59 -23.65 16.95
CA LYS A 490 -2.87 -24.00 17.56
C LYS A 490 -3.07 -25.51 17.62
N ALA A 491 -2.93 -26.20 16.49
CA ALA A 491 -3.18 -27.64 16.41
C ALA A 491 -2.25 -28.44 17.35
N ILE A 492 -0.95 -28.14 17.36
CA ILE A 492 0.01 -28.87 18.19
C ILE A 492 -0.21 -28.57 19.67
N PHE A 493 -0.48 -27.31 20.01
CA PHE A 493 -0.73 -26.91 21.39
C PHE A 493 -2.00 -27.56 21.95
N GLU A 494 -3.14 -27.49 21.23
CA GLU A 494 -4.42 -28.03 21.68
C GLU A 494 -4.34 -29.56 21.87
N ARG A 495 -3.64 -30.26 20.96
CA ARG A 495 -3.36 -31.70 21.07
C ARG A 495 -2.52 -32.03 22.29
N THR A 496 -1.43 -31.29 22.49
CA THR A 496 -0.54 -31.47 23.66
C THR A 496 -1.27 -31.19 24.97
N LEU A 497 -2.11 -30.14 25.01
CA LEU A 497 -2.94 -29.83 26.16
C LEU A 497 -3.99 -30.93 26.42
N GLY A 498 -4.57 -31.50 25.37
CA GLY A 498 -5.46 -32.66 25.47
C GLY A 498 -4.75 -33.89 26.07
N ALA A 499 -3.57 -34.23 25.57
CA ALA A 499 -2.75 -35.31 26.09
C ALA A 499 -2.36 -35.08 27.56
N TYR A 500 -1.97 -33.85 27.93
CA TYR A 500 -1.70 -33.47 29.31
C TYR A 500 -2.93 -33.66 30.21
N LYS A 501 -4.11 -33.22 29.78
CA LYS A 501 -5.35 -33.39 30.55
C LYS A 501 -5.65 -34.87 30.80
N LEU A 502 -5.53 -35.72 29.78
CA LEU A 502 -5.70 -37.17 29.92
C LEU A 502 -4.69 -37.77 30.89
N ALA A 503 -3.41 -37.41 30.75
CA ALA A 503 -2.36 -37.86 31.64
C ALA A 503 -2.61 -37.45 33.10
N SER A 504 -3.09 -36.22 33.32
CA SER A 504 -3.34 -35.65 34.65
C SER A 504 -4.56 -36.23 35.37
N MET A 505 -5.51 -36.84 34.64
CA MET A 505 -6.66 -37.55 35.23
C MET A 505 -6.33 -39.01 35.60
N GLY A 506 -5.22 -39.54 35.09
CA GLY A 506 -4.80 -40.91 35.35
C GLY A 506 -4.32 -41.12 36.79
N ALA A 507 -4.58 -42.30 37.33
CA ALA A 507 -4.00 -42.69 38.61
C ALA A 507 -2.48 -42.82 38.48
N LEU A 508 -1.74 -42.26 39.44
CA LEU A 508 -0.27 -42.33 39.51
C LEU A 508 0.24 -43.77 39.37
N ASN A 509 1.41 -43.95 38.75
CA ASN A 509 2.08 -45.24 38.53
C ASN A 509 1.31 -46.26 37.67
N ASN A 510 0.47 -45.78 36.75
CA ASN A 510 -0.17 -46.63 35.74
C ASN A 510 0.29 -46.24 34.34
N PHE A 511 0.41 -47.24 33.47
CA PHE A 511 0.58 -46.99 32.04
C PHE A 511 -0.72 -46.39 31.49
N LEU A 512 -0.61 -45.25 30.82
CA LEU A 512 -1.73 -44.60 30.12
C LEU A 512 -1.51 -44.77 28.62
N GLU A 513 -2.54 -45.26 27.93
CA GLU A 513 -2.54 -45.36 26.48
C GLU A 513 -3.13 -44.06 25.91
N ILE A 514 -2.30 -43.27 25.24
CA ILE A 514 -2.72 -42.04 24.54
C ILE A 514 -2.76 -42.36 23.05
N PRO A 515 -3.92 -42.29 22.39
CA PRO A 515 -4.02 -42.52 20.95
C PRO A 515 -3.06 -41.61 20.16
N ALA A 516 -2.36 -42.18 19.19
CA ALA A 516 -1.38 -41.45 18.39
C ALA A 516 -2.03 -40.28 17.65
N ASP A 517 -3.26 -40.43 17.17
CA ASP A 517 -4.06 -39.38 16.52
C ASP A 517 -4.48 -38.24 17.46
N GLN A 518 -4.23 -38.34 18.77
CA GLN A 518 -4.39 -37.23 19.71
C GLN A 518 -3.10 -36.43 19.91
N LEU A 519 -1.93 -37.03 19.67
CA LEU A 519 -0.63 -36.38 19.78
C LEU A 519 -0.12 -35.88 18.44
N PHE A 520 -0.23 -36.69 17.38
CA PHE A 520 0.26 -36.38 16.04
C PHE A 520 -0.84 -35.73 15.19
N PRO A 521 -0.55 -34.63 14.49
CA PRO A 521 -1.43 -34.11 13.46
C PRO A 521 -1.41 -35.07 12.26
N THR A 522 -2.39 -35.99 12.20
CA THR A 522 -2.72 -36.81 11.01
C THR A 522 -3.54 -36.03 9.99
#